data_AF-A0A3C0GGK2-F1
#
_entry.id   AF-A0A3C0GGK2-F1
#
_cell.length_a   1.000
_cell.length_b   1.000
_cell.length_c   1.000
_cell.angle_alpha   90.00
_cell.angle_beta   90.00
_cell.angle_gamma   90.00
#
_symmetry.space_group_name_H-M   'P 1'
#
loop_
_entity.id
_entity.type
_entity.pdbx_description
1 polymer ?
#
loop_
_entity_poly.entity_id
_entity_poly.type
_entity_poly.pdbx_seq_one_letter_code
_entity_poly.pdbx_strand_id
1 'polypeptide(L)'
;MNDFKDYVLTRGEYAKRIGKTKNAVRLAMRRGQYAGEYRYDGKQFLFKDPNRPRENKGDNQGSQTTPKKNYNRGNHYNANYPNEAFRKYNEAKMLAAVNERDPDFIKDYKEIRQKHKIEKQREAQRKVEKTRPTNYGGFLRGPQPLNVKNKTRWTELEPKEEEKPPDWIEIKDDDGPEYY
;
A
#
# COMPACT_ATOMS: atom_id res chain seq x y z
N MET A 1 33.65 30.52 -42.87
CA MET A 1 32.79 31.73 -42.80
C MET A 1 32.77 32.20 -41.35
N ASN A 2 32.89 33.50 -41.10
CA ASN A 2 32.93 34.04 -39.73
C ASN A 2 31.52 34.10 -39.13
N ASP A 3 31.13 33.04 -38.41
CA ASP A 3 29.87 32.93 -37.67
C ASP A 3 29.72 33.96 -36.52
N PHE A 4 30.74 34.77 -36.28
CA PHE A 4 30.77 35.80 -35.23
C PHE A 4 29.72 36.90 -35.42
N LYS A 5 29.31 37.18 -36.66
CA LYS A 5 28.37 38.26 -36.99
C LYS A 5 26.94 37.96 -36.53
N ASP A 6 26.58 36.70 -36.35
CA ASP A 6 25.22 36.31 -35.98
C ASP A 6 24.91 36.51 -34.49
N TYR A 7 25.94 36.55 -33.64
CA TYR A 7 25.79 36.59 -32.18
C TYR A 7 25.93 38.02 -31.66
N VAL A 8 24.81 38.75 -31.66
CA VAL A 8 24.77 40.17 -31.29
C VAL A 8 24.06 40.40 -29.97
N LEU A 9 23.08 39.55 -29.63
CA LEU A 9 22.19 39.79 -28.50
C LEU A 9 22.83 39.41 -27.18
N THR A 10 22.71 40.27 -26.18
CA THR A 10 23.01 39.90 -24.80
C THR A 10 21.94 38.96 -24.25
N ARG A 11 22.27 38.21 -23.20
CA ARG A 11 21.30 37.32 -22.51
C ARG A 11 20.00 38.04 -22.11
N GLY A 12 20.07 39.32 -21.75
CA GLY A 12 18.90 40.11 -21.36
C GLY A 12 18.00 40.43 -22.55
N GLU A 13 18.58 40.81 -23.69
CA GLU A 13 17.85 41.14 -24.91
C GLU A 13 17.25 39.89 -25.54
N TYR A 14 18.00 38.78 -25.57
CA TYR A 14 17.50 37.48 -25.99
C TYR A 14 16.30 37.04 -25.15
N ALA A 15 16.38 37.18 -23.83
CA ALA A 15 15.28 36.86 -22.91
C ALA A 15 14.00 37.67 -23.21
N LYS A 16 14.14 38.98 -23.49
CA LYS A 16 13.02 39.84 -23.89
C LYS A 16 12.41 39.39 -25.22
N ARG A 17 13.22 39.02 -26.21
CA ARG A 17 12.76 38.54 -27.52
C ARG A 17 11.93 37.25 -27.42
N ILE A 18 12.31 36.32 -26.53
CA ILE A 18 11.58 35.05 -26.32
C ILE A 18 10.50 35.12 -25.23
N GLY A 19 10.28 36.27 -24.59
CA GLY A 19 9.30 36.43 -23.52
C GLY A 19 9.63 35.70 -22.21
N LYS A 20 10.90 35.53 -21.86
CA LYS A 20 11.34 34.88 -20.61
C LYS A 20 12.16 35.84 -19.73
N THR A 21 12.38 35.46 -18.47
CA THR A 21 13.31 36.19 -17.58
C THR A 21 14.77 35.80 -17.89
N LYS A 22 15.72 36.70 -17.61
CA LYS A 22 17.17 36.43 -17.76
C LYS A 22 17.62 35.19 -16.98
N ASN A 23 17.00 34.93 -15.81
CA ASN A 23 17.31 33.76 -15.00
C ASN A 23 16.76 32.46 -15.62
N ALA A 24 15.56 32.50 -16.20
CA ALA A 24 15.01 31.36 -16.93
C ALA A 24 15.92 30.94 -18.11
N VAL A 25 16.48 31.90 -18.85
CA VAL A 25 17.48 31.61 -19.89
C VAL A 25 18.74 30.98 -19.30
N ARG A 26 19.24 31.48 -18.17
CA ARG A 26 20.41 30.89 -17.48
C ARG A 26 20.16 29.44 -17.06
N LEU A 27 18.99 29.15 -16.49
CA LEU A 27 18.59 27.80 -16.09
C LEU A 27 18.48 26.87 -17.31
N ALA A 28 17.91 27.35 -18.41
CA ALA A 28 17.80 26.61 -19.66
C ALA A 28 19.18 26.27 -20.25
N MET A 29 20.11 27.23 -20.28
CA MET A 29 21.50 26.98 -20.69
C MET A 29 22.17 25.92 -19.80
N ARG A 30 21.97 25.96 -18.47
CA ARG A 30 22.50 24.93 -17.55
C ARG A 30 21.92 23.54 -17.83
N ARG A 31 20.70 23.46 -18.35
CA ARG A 31 20.05 22.21 -18.77
C ARG A 31 20.47 21.77 -20.18
N GLY A 32 21.37 22.50 -20.84
CA GLY A 32 21.81 22.22 -22.21
C GLY A 32 20.84 22.71 -23.31
N GLN A 33 19.80 23.47 -22.96
CA GLN A 33 18.93 24.08 -23.97
C GLN A 33 19.66 25.25 -24.65
N TYR A 34 19.23 25.57 -25.88
CA TYR A 34 19.82 26.62 -26.72
C TYR A 34 21.28 26.34 -27.14
N ALA A 35 21.72 25.08 -27.07
CA ALA A 35 23.02 24.67 -27.58
C ALA A 35 23.15 25.02 -29.08
N GLY A 36 24.22 25.72 -29.46
CA GLY A 36 24.42 26.21 -30.83
C GLY A 36 23.77 27.58 -31.14
N GLU A 37 22.93 28.12 -30.25
CA GLU A 37 22.32 29.45 -30.39
C GLU A 37 23.06 30.55 -29.61
N TYR A 38 24.01 30.17 -28.76
CA TYR A 38 24.84 31.10 -28.00
C TYR A 38 26.33 30.76 -28.07
N ARG A 39 27.16 31.78 -27.88
CA ARG A 39 28.62 31.63 -27.73
C ARG A 39 29.14 32.41 -26.54
N TYR A 40 30.25 31.97 -25.98
CA TYR A 40 30.96 32.69 -24.93
C TYR A 40 32.09 33.52 -25.54
N ASP A 41 32.04 34.84 -25.33
CA ASP A 41 32.99 35.80 -25.90
C ASP A 41 34.14 36.12 -24.92
N GLY A 42 34.41 35.25 -23.94
CA GLY A 42 35.40 35.47 -22.88
C GLY A 42 34.92 36.35 -21.72
N LYS A 43 33.97 37.26 -21.98
CA LYS A 43 33.35 38.15 -20.97
C LYS A 43 31.89 37.85 -20.68
N GLN A 44 31.11 37.58 -21.74
CA GLN A 44 29.67 37.35 -21.63
C GLN A 44 29.18 36.39 -22.71
N PHE A 45 27.95 35.92 -22.53
CA PHE A 45 27.26 35.08 -23.50
C PHE A 45 26.48 35.95 -24.48
N LEU A 46 26.76 35.75 -25.76
CA LEU A 46 26.07 36.39 -26.88
C LEU A 46 25.21 35.35 -27.60
N PHE A 47 24.04 35.78 -28.06
CA PHE A 47 23.00 34.93 -28.63
C PHE A 47 22.70 35.36 -30.07
N LYS A 48 22.32 34.38 -30.90
CA LYS A 48 21.68 34.64 -32.20
C LYS A 48 20.27 35.19 -32.00
N ASP A 49 19.75 35.92 -32.99
CA ASP A 49 18.35 36.36 -32.96
C ASP A 49 17.43 35.12 -33.01
N PRO A 50 16.54 34.93 -32.02
CA PRO A 50 15.65 33.77 -32.00
C PRO A 50 14.73 33.81 -33.22
N ASN A 51 14.82 32.78 -34.07
CA ASN A 51 13.85 32.59 -35.15
C ASN A 51 12.43 32.46 -34.56
N ARG A 52 11.53 33.36 -34.99
CA ARG A 52 10.14 33.53 -34.50
C ARG A 52 9.20 32.41 -34.98
N PRO A 53 7.99 32.34 -34.39
CA PRO A 53 7.63 31.48 -33.27
C PRO A 53 7.39 30.01 -33.70
N ARG A 54 7.93 29.05 -32.94
CA ARG A 54 7.35 27.70 -32.97
C ARG A 54 6.01 27.77 -32.25
N GLU A 55 4.95 27.27 -32.89
CA GLU A 55 3.67 27.01 -32.23
C GLU A 55 3.93 26.37 -30.88
N ASN A 56 3.21 26.82 -29.85
CA ASN A 56 3.20 26.21 -28.55
C ASN A 56 2.57 24.81 -28.69
N LYS A 57 3.32 23.85 -29.21
CA LYS A 57 3.03 22.44 -29.03
C LYS A 57 3.19 22.25 -27.53
N GLY A 58 2.06 22.28 -26.83
CA GLY A 58 1.98 22.03 -25.41
C GLY A 58 2.66 20.70 -25.15
N ASP A 59 3.93 20.78 -24.81
CA ASP A 59 4.78 19.62 -24.58
C ASP A 59 4.41 19.15 -23.18
N ASN A 60 3.23 18.53 -23.08
CA ASN A 60 2.85 17.73 -21.94
C ASN A 60 3.69 16.45 -22.02
N GLN A 61 5.00 16.62 -21.86
CA GLN A 61 5.92 15.58 -21.48
C GLN A 61 5.39 15.13 -20.12
N GLY A 62 4.43 14.19 -20.14
CA GLY A 62 3.90 13.57 -18.94
C GLY A 62 5.07 13.20 -18.03
N SER A 63 4.85 13.24 -16.71
CA SER A 63 5.90 13.02 -15.72
C SER A 63 6.80 11.84 -16.13
N GLN A 64 8.04 12.13 -16.53
CA GLN A 64 9.03 11.12 -16.95
C GLN A 64 9.46 10.22 -15.78
N THR A 65 9.00 10.55 -14.57
CA THR A 65 9.20 9.75 -13.37
C THR A 65 8.08 8.74 -13.24
N THR A 66 8.45 7.52 -12.82
CA THR A 66 7.46 6.49 -12.48
C THR A 66 6.47 7.07 -11.45
N PRO A 67 5.16 6.94 -11.70
CA PRO A 67 4.17 7.42 -10.76
C PRO A 67 4.41 6.74 -9.41
N LYS A 68 4.51 7.53 -8.34
CA LYS A 68 4.76 7.00 -7.00
C LYS A 68 3.65 6.02 -6.64
N LYS A 69 4.04 4.82 -6.20
CA LYS A 69 3.08 3.82 -5.72
C LYS A 69 2.30 4.41 -4.55
N ASN A 70 0.98 4.46 -4.66
CA ASN A 70 0.14 4.80 -3.53
C ASN A 70 0.06 3.58 -2.61
N TYR A 71 0.55 3.72 -1.38
CA TYR A 71 0.47 2.69 -0.37
C TYR A 71 -0.76 2.97 0.49
N ASN A 72 -1.61 1.96 0.72
CA ASN A 72 -2.72 2.05 1.68
C ASN A 72 -2.17 2.05 3.11
N ARG A 73 -1.52 3.15 3.50
CA ARG A 73 -1.03 3.41 4.85
C ARG A 73 -2.26 3.56 5.76
N GLY A 74 -2.26 2.88 6.90
CA GLY A 74 -3.33 3.00 7.90
C GLY A 74 -4.45 1.94 7.84
N ASN A 75 -4.41 0.99 6.91
CA ASN A 75 -5.33 -0.16 6.98
C ASN A 75 -4.83 -1.16 8.04
N HIS A 76 -5.21 -0.94 9.31
CA HIS A 76 -4.81 -1.82 10.42
C HIS A 76 -5.81 -2.97 10.67
N TYR A 77 -7.06 -2.83 10.22
CA TYR A 77 -8.12 -3.82 10.49
C TYR A 77 -8.05 -5.05 9.57
N ASN A 78 -7.68 -4.86 8.30
CA ASN A 78 -7.66 -5.92 7.28
C ASN A 78 -6.27 -6.06 6.64
N ALA A 79 -5.20 -5.71 7.36
CA ALA A 79 -3.84 -5.89 6.88
C ALA A 79 -3.42 -7.36 6.91
N ASN A 80 -2.73 -7.81 5.85
CA ASN A 80 -2.04 -9.08 5.86
C ASN A 80 -0.69 -8.92 6.58
N TYR A 81 -0.66 -9.24 7.87
CA TYR A 81 0.55 -9.14 8.68
C TYR A 81 1.46 -10.36 8.46
N PRO A 82 2.78 -10.16 8.35
CA PRO A 82 3.72 -11.27 8.16
C PRO A 82 3.82 -12.18 9.40
N ASN A 83 3.50 -11.69 10.59
CA ASN A 83 3.48 -12.48 11.82
C ASN A 83 2.44 -11.97 12.84
N GLU A 84 2.16 -12.78 13.86
CA GLU A 84 1.22 -12.45 14.94
C GLU A 84 1.67 -11.28 15.82
N ALA A 85 2.98 -11.16 16.09
CA ALA A 85 3.52 -10.13 16.97
C ALA A 85 3.27 -8.72 16.41
N PHE A 86 3.49 -8.50 15.11
CA PHE A 86 3.19 -7.24 14.43
C PHE A 86 1.70 -6.94 14.40
N ARG A 87 0.84 -7.96 14.25
CA ARG A 87 -0.61 -7.79 14.36
C ARG A 87 -0.99 -7.28 15.75
N LYS A 88 -0.55 -7.96 16.81
CA LYS A 88 -0.85 -7.61 18.21
C LYS A 88 -0.30 -6.22 18.59
N TYR A 89 0.91 -5.88 18.15
CA TYR A 89 1.50 -4.54 18.38
C TYR A 89 0.67 -3.42 17.75
N ASN A 90 0.19 -3.63 16.51
CA ASN A 90 -0.66 -2.64 15.83
C ASN A 90 -2.05 -2.57 16.46
N GLU A 91 -2.64 -3.70 16.85
CA GLU A 91 -3.90 -3.74 17.62
C GLU A 91 -3.78 -2.95 18.93
N ALA A 92 -2.66 -3.10 19.65
CA ALA A 92 -2.39 -2.33 20.87
C ALA A 92 -2.27 -0.83 20.60
N LYS A 93 -1.64 -0.41 19.49
CA LYS A 93 -1.61 1.01 19.08
C LYS A 93 -2.98 1.55 18.73
N MET A 94 -3.85 0.75 18.10
CA MET A 94 -5.23 1.15 17.83
C MET A 94 -6.00 1.39 19.12
N LEU A 95 -5.88 0.48 20.09
CA LEU A 95 -6.49 0.64 21.42
C LEU A 95 -5.95 1.87 22.15
N ALA A 96 -4.63 2.09 22.11
CA ALA A 96 -4.01 3.26 22.73
C ALA A 96 -4.45 4.58 22.07
N ALA A 97 -4.64 4.60 20.74
CA ALA A 97 -5.08 5.80 20.01
C ALA A 97 -6.52 6.22 20.35
N VAL A 98 -7.36 5.28 20.78
CA VAL A 98 -8.70 5.57 21.31
C VAL A 98 -8.62 6.31 22.67
N ASN A 99 -7.44 6.40 23.30
CA ASN A 99 -7.20 7.10 24.56
C ASN A 99 -8.03 6.60 25.76
N GLU A 100 -8.71 5.47 25.63
CA GLU A 100 -9.42 4.82 26.72
C GLU A 100 -8.44 3.90 27.46
N ARG A 101 -8.01 4.35 28.64
CA ARG A 101 -7.22 3.57 29.61
C ARG A 101 -8.10 2.87 30.64
N ASP A 102 -9.41 2.96 30.51
CA ASP A 102 -10.36 2.32 31.40
C ASP A 102 -10.35 0.80 31.15
N PRO A 103 -9.89 -0.03 32.12
CA PRO A 103 -9.81 -1.47 31.96
C PRO A 103 -11.18 -2.12 31.70
N ASP A 104 -12.26 -1.53 32.23
CA ASP A 104 -13.62 -2.05 32.05
C ASP A 104 -14.08 -1.84 30.62
N PHE A 105 -13.83 -0.66 30.05
CA PHE A 105 -14.11 -0.39 28.63
C PHE A 105 -13.33 -1.33 27.69
N ILE A 106 -12.06 -1.61 28.00
CA ILE A 106 -11.23 -2.54 27.21
C ILE A 106 -11.79 -3.97 27.29
N LYS A 107 -12.27 -4.39 28.47
CA LYS A 107 -12.90 -5.70 28.66
C LYS A 107 -14.22 -5.79 27.90
N ASP A 108 -15.08 -4.79 28.05
CA ASP A 108 -16.36 -4.71 27.34
C ASP A 108 -16.15 -4.70 25.83
N TYR A 109 -15.16 -3.96 25.32
CA TYR A 109 -14.82 -3.95 23.91
C TYR A 109 -14.40 -5.35 23.40
N LYS A 110 -13.60 -6.10 24.17
CA LYS A 110 -13.22 -7.48 23.80
C LYS A 110 -14.45 -8.38 23.74
N GLU A 111 -15.34 -8.28 24.71
CA GLU A 111 -16.58 -9.07 24.77
C GLU A 111 -17.54 -8.70 23.63
N ILE A 112 -17.77 -7.41 23.38
CA ILE A 112 -18.60 -6.91 22.27
C ILE A 112 -18.04 -7.39 20.93
N ARG A 113 -16.72 -7.31 20.74
CA ARG A 113 -16.06 -7.77 19.51
C ARG A 113 -16.22 -9.29 19.31
N GLN A 114 -16.07 -10.07 20.37
CA GLN A 114 -16.29 -11.53 20.33
C GLN A 114 -17.74 -11.87 20.01
N LYS A 115 -18.69 -11.23 20.69
CA LYS A 115 -20.13 -11.38 20.45
C LYS A 115 -20.48 -11.06 18.99
N HIS A 116 -20.00 -9.94 18.47
CA HIS A 116 -20.21 -9.54 17.07
C HIS A 116 -19.59 -10.53 16.07
N LYS A 117 -18.40 -11.10 16.39
CA LYS A 117 -17.79 -12.16 15.56
C LYS A 117 -18.64 -13.42 15.52
N ILE A 118 -19.15 -13.86 16.67
CA ILE A 118 -20.03 -15.04 16.79
C ILE A 118 -21.36 -14.79 16.06
N GLU A 119 -21.97 -13.62 16.24
CA GLU A 119 -23.23 -13.27 15.60
C GLU A 119 -23.09 -13.27 14.07
N LYS A 120 -22.01 -12.67 13.54
CA LYS A 120 -21.71 -12.70 12.10
C LYS A 120 -21.50 -14.12 11.58
N GLN A 121 -20.87 -15.00 12.36
CA GLN A 121 -20.73 -16.42 12.01
C GLN A 121 -22.08 -17.14 12.01
N ARG A 122 -22.92 -16.91 13.02
CA ARG A 122 -24.29 -17.46 13.09
C ARG A 122 -25.14 -16.97 11.92
N GLU A 123 -25.05 -15.70 11.56
CA GLU A 123 -25.76 -15.15 10.40
C GLU A 123 -25.32 -15.83 9.09
N ALA A 124 -24.01 -16.03 8.91
CA ALA A 124 -23.47 -16.77 7.77
C ALA A 124 -23.97 -18.22 7.74
N GLN A 125 -23.97 -18.93 8.87
CA GLN A 125 -24.54 -20.27 8.98
C GLN A 125 -26.04 -20.30 8.64
N ARG A 126 -26.83 -19.36 9.18
CA ARG A 126 -28.27 -19.23 8.85
C ARG A 126 -28.50 -18.97 7.36
N LYS A 127 -27.64 -18.18 6.71
CA LYS A 127 -27.71 -17.96 5.24
C LYS A 127 -27.43 -19.27 4.50
N VAL A 128 -26.39 -20.00 4.90
CA VAL A 128 -26.08 -21.33 4.33
C VAL A 128 -27.25 -22.30 4.53
N GLU A 129 -27.82 -22.37 5.74
CA GLU A 129 -28.99 -23.20 6.05
C GLU A 129 -30.23 -22.83 5.23
N LYS A 130 -30.51 -21.54 5.03
CA LYS A 130 -31.60 -21.11 4.13
C LYS A 130 -31.37 -21.52 2.67
N THR A 131 -30.11 -21.53 2.24
CA THR A 131 -29.73 -21.99 0.89
C THR A 131 -29.58 -23.50 0.79
N ARG A 132 -29.63 -24.25 1.91
CA ARG A 132 -29.63 -25.71 1.86
C ARG A 132 -30.96 -26.14 1.25
N PRO A 133 -30.95 -26.81 0.09
CA PRO A 133 -32.17 -27.38 -0.45
C PRO A 133 -32.72 -28.39 0.56
N THR A 134 -33.87 -28.07 1.15
CA THR A 134 -34.64 -29.01 1.95
C THR A 134 -35.19 -30.04 0.97
N ASN A 135 -34.60 -31.24 0.99
CA ASN A 135 -34.97 -32.43 0.19
C ASN A 135 -34.25 -32.59 -1.17
N TYR A 136 -33.08 -33.23 -1.16
CA TYR A 136 -32.64 -34.09 -2.27
C TYR A 136 -32.58 -35.53 -1.75
N GLY A 137 -33.75 -36.18 -1.65
CA GLY A 137 -33.83 -37.55 -1.15
C GLY A 137 -35.24 -38.14 -0.99
N GLY A 138 -36.29 -37.45 -1.41
CA GLY A 138 -37.59 -38.07 -1.67
C GLY A 138 -37.43 -39.21 -2.67
N PHE A 139 -37.94 -40.39 -2.31
CA PHE A 139 -37.94 -41.64 -3.06
C PHE A 139 -38.10 -41.43 -4.59
N LEU A 140 -37.00 -41.49 -5.33
CA LEU A 140 -37.02 -41.76 -6.76
C LEU A 140 -36.55 -43.21 -6.96
N ARG A 141 -37.53 -44.08 -7.25
CA ARG A 141 -37.36 -45.46 -7.67
C ARG A 141 -36.36 -45.51 -8.85
N GLY A 142 -35.16 -46.00 -8.63
CA GLY A 142 -34.17 -46.27 -9.69
C GLY A 142 -32.81 -46.72 -9.14
N PRO A 143 -32.05 -47.58 -9.85
CA PRO A 143 -30.81 -48.15 -9.34
C PRO A 143 -29.68 -47.11 -9.31
N GLN A 144 -28.98 -47.04 -8.17
CA GLN A 144 -27.93 -46.07 -7.84
C GLN A 144 -26.60 -46.40 -8.56
N PRO A 145 -25.87 -45.41 -9.13
CA PRO A 145 -24.45 -45.61 -9.46
C PRO A 145 -23.51 -44.97 -8.42
N LEU A 146 -22.54 -45.78 -8.01
CA LEU A 146 -21.22 -45.48 -7.43
C LEU A 146 -21.09 -44.51 -6.23
N ASN A 147 -21.12 -45.12 -5.05
CA ASN A 147 -20.27 -44.91 -3.88
C ASN A 147 -19.24 -43.74 -3.93
N VAL A 148 -19.66 -42.54 -3.52
CA VAL A 148 -18.74 -41.44 -3.15
C VAL A 148 -18.69 -41.33 -1.62
N LYS A 149 -17.64 -41.87 -1.00
CA LYS A 149 -17.41 -41.79 0.46
C LYS A 149 -16.69 -40.50 0.83
N ASN A 150 -17.40 -39.39 0.90
CA ASN A 150 -16.87 -38.18 1.53
C ASN A 150 -17.20 -38.20 3.03
N LYS A 151 -16.44 -38.98 3.81
CA LYS A 151 -16.48 -38.89 5.29
C LYS A 151 -15.44 -37.86 5.76
N THR A 152 -15.79 -36.58 5.74
CA THR A 152 -15.11 -35.62 6.63
C THR A 152 -15.68 -35.80 8.02
N ARG A 153 -14.85 -36.18 9.00
CA ARG A 153 -15.24 -36.23 10.42
C ARG A 153 -15.61 -34.81 10.85
N TRP A 154 -16.78 -34.62 11.45
CA TRP A 154 -17.16 -33.35 12.07
C TRP A 154 -16.14 -33.01 13.15
N THR A 155 -15.56 -31.81 13.07
CA THR A 155 -14.85 -31.19 14.19
C THR A 155 -15.88 -30.46 15.05
N GLU A 156 -15.86 -30.70 16.36
CA GLU A 156 -16.77 -30.06 17.32
C GLU A 156 -16.62 -28.52 17.28
N LEU A 157 -17.74 -27.81 17.40
CA LEU A 157 -17.81 -26.35 17.31
C LEU A 157 -17.26 -25.63 18.56
N GLU A 158 -17.14 -26.36 19.66
CA GLU A 158 -16.61 -25.82 20.90
C GLU A 158 -15.09 -25.97 20.91
N PRO A 159 -14.33 -24.95 21.32
CA PRO A 159 -12.90 -25.13 21.54
C PRO A 159 -12.77 -26.24 22.58
N LYS A 160 -12.07 -27.33 22.23
CA LYS A 160 -11.72 -28.37 23.18
C LYS A 160 -11.05 -27.68 24.37
N GLU A 161 -11.64 -27.81 25.56
CA GLU A 161 -11.02 -27.28 26.77
C GLU A 161 -9.58 -27.82 26.81
N GLU A 162 -8.59 -26.92 26.82
CA GLU A 162 -7.20 -27.34 26.96
C GLU A 162 -7.10 -28.04 28.31
N GLU A 163 -6.95 -29.36 28.28
CA GLU A 163 -6.72 -30.18 29.48
C GLU A 163 -5.50 -29.58 30.18
N LYS A 164 -5.73 -28.96 31.35
CA LYS A 164 -4.63 -28.47 32.17
C LYS A 164 -3.69 -29.64 32.41
N PRO A 165 -2.37 -29.46 32.23
CA PRO A 165 -1.42 -30.52 32.55
C PRO A 165 -1.67 -30.95 34.00
N PRO A 166 -1.72 -32.27 34.28
CA PRO A 166 -1.98 -32.74 35.63
C PRO A 166 -0.90 -32.21 36.59
N ASP A 167 -1.29 -31.89 37.81
CA ASP A 167 -0.51 -31.15 38.82
C ASP A 167 0.89 -31.74 39.14
N TRP A 168 1.20 -32.96 38.68
CA TRP A 168 2.50 -33.61 38.86
C TRP A 168 3.51 -33.31 37.74
N ILE A 169 3.13 -32.58 36.68
CA ILE A 169 4.08 -32.03 35.71
C ILE A 169 4.64 -30.73 36.31
N GLU A 170 5.55 -30.89 37.28
CA GLU A 170 6.46 -29.82 37.65
C GLU A 170 7.36 -29.54 36.44
N ILE A 171 7.16 -28.39 35.81
CA ILE A 171 8.16 -27.84 34.90
C ILE A 171 9.37 -27.56 35.79
N LYS A 172 10.36 -28.45 35.76
CA LYS A 172 11.68 -28.11 36.29
C LYS A 172 12.14 -26.92 35.48
N ASP A 173 12.37 -25.79 36.16
CA ASP A 173 13.13 -24.70 35.59
C ASP A 173 14.47 -25.31 35.14
N ASP A 174 14.62 -25.45 33.82
CA ASP A 174 15.84 -25.95 33.19
C ASP A 174 16.87 -24.84 33.39
N ASP A 175 17.62 -24.93 34.49
CA ASP A 175 18.81 -24.12 34.76
C ASP A 175 19.77 -24.35 33.59
N GLY A 176 19.73 -23.42 32.63
CA GLY A 176 20.53 -23.47 31.41
C GLY A 176 22.02 -23.63 31.71
N PRO A 177 22.80 -24.21 30.77
CA PRO A 177 24.15 -24.68 31.06
C PRO A 177 25.06 -23.53 31.53
N GLU A 178 25.70 -23.73 32.69
CA GLU A 178 26.81 -22.90 33.14
C GLU A 178 27.98 -23.02 32.17
N TYR A 179 28.34 -21.91 31.53
CA TYR A 179 29.55 -21.81 30.72
C TYR A 179 30.74 -21.62 31.67
N TYR A 180 31.64 -22.62 31.72
CA TYR A 180 32.99 -22.51 32.26
C TYR A 180 33.93 -21.80 31.29
#